data_AF-A0A4R0RRK2-F1
#
_entry.id   AF-A0A4R0RRK2-F1
#
_cell.length_a   1.000
_cell.length_b   1.000
_cell.length_c   1.000
_cell.angle_alpha   90.00
_cell.angle_beta   90.00
_cell.angle_gamma   90.00
#
_symmetry.space_group_name_H-M   'P 1'
#
loop_
_entity.id
_entity.type
_entity.pdbx_description
1 polymer ?
#
loop_
_entity_poly.entity_id
_entity_poly.type
_entity_poly.pdbx_seq_one_letter_code
_entity_poly.pdbx_strand_id
1 'polypeptide(L)'
;MSRAASVSSDSRGTPSTETVNDFRIRKRVLMSSPELAALHRELVIAGHITEAEFWDGREHLLQAQRAAESQKKGKSGQLVDPRPQTVDGEVKIVITPQLVHDIFEEYPVVAKAYSDNVPNKLNEAEFWKRYFQSKLFNAHRASIRSSATQHVVKDDPIFDKYLEKDDDELEPRSTREERVDIFIDLGATLEDHGDTGNEKDVTMQAGKQRAVLPLIRKFNEHSGRLLNTVLGEPAAKRRRIDAGTANEEHYEQIDLEDLHDVQSSAGVILDMQDRQRYFEGRSADTRQAAEKSDVPAAIREARDNAQGWSSRLNSFRLEKKGGEAALLRMTENVSARLEVKQRKNDIPEAILRQMTTCQTAANEFLRQFWLAIYPPPTEVVTASAANSAQKAAKAAKMIGYLEKTGEKVDAIVRSAQADGVNATKVQVGMKPVVDAVEKALSFWQIRNASRTPAVR
;
A
#
# COMPACT_ATOMS: atom_id res chain seq x y z
N MET A 1 -6.32 7.65 -21.81
CA MET A 1 -5.86 6.86 -22.96
C MET A 1 -6.65 5.56 -23.00
N SER A 2 -7.55 5.43 -23.97
CA SER A 2 -8.51 4.32 -24.11
C SER A 2 -7.78 3.04 -24.53
N ARG A 3 -8.00 1.93 -23.81
CA ARG A 3 -7.43 0.61 -24.14
C ARG A 3 -8.22 -0.04 -25.28
N ALA A 4 -7.51 -0.46 -26.33
CA ALA A 4 -8.05 -1.18 -27.47
C ALA A 4 -8.57 -2.58 -27.08
N ALA A 5 -9.67 -2.99 -27.73
CA ALA A 5 -10.35 -4.27 -27.53
C ALA A 5 -9.46 -5.46 -27.94
N SER A 6 -9.30 -6.43 -27.04
CA SER A 6 -8.68 -7.72 -27.35
C SER A 6 -9.73 -8.68 -27.87
N VAL A 7 -9.62 -8.99 -29.17
CA VAL A 7 -10.35 -10.08 -29.81
C VAL A 7 -9.70 -11.42 -29.41
N SER A 8 -10.52 -12.33 -28.91
CA SER A 8 -10.16 -13.72 -28.66
C SER A 8 -9.81 -14.41 -29.98
N SER A 9 -8.54 -14.80 -30.12
CA SER A 9 -8.14 -15.78 -31.13
C SER A 9 -7.66 -17.04 -30.43
N ASP A 10 -8.47 -18.08 -30.59
CA ASP A 10 -8.14 -19.46 -30.32
C ASP A 10 -7.07 -19.88 -31.35
N SER A 11 -5.79 -19.68 -31.02
CA SER A 11 -4.71 -20.27 -31.79
C SER A 11 -3.46 -20.43 -30.94
N ARG A 12 -2.90 -21.64 -31.04
CA ARG A 12 -1.67 -22.12 -30.42
C ARG A 12 -0.51 -21.18 -30.83
N GLY A 13 -0.16 -20.22 -29.97
CA GLY A 13 0.85 -19.20 -30.25
C GLY A 13 1.55 -18.74 -28.97
N THR A 14 2.86 -18.49 -29.07
CA THR A 14 3.81 -18.15 -28.00
C THR A 14 3.28 -17.21 -26.91
N PRO A 15 3.58 -17.45 -25.61
CA PRO A 15 3.07 -16.63 -24.52
C PRO A 15 3.64 -15.21 -24.63
N SER A 16 2.76 -14.21 -24.68
CA SER A 16 3.14 -12.80 -24.64
C SER A 16 3.91 -12.51 -23.35
N THR A 17 4.90 -11.61 -23.41
CA THR A 17 5.74 -11.22 -22.25
C THR A 17 4.93 -10.79 -21.03
N GLU A 18 3.76 -10.18 -21.24
CA GLU A 18 2.81 -9.83 -20.19
C GLU A 18 2.26 -11.05 -19.45
N THR A 19 1.94 -12.15 -20.15
CA THR A 19 1.44 -13.38 -19.52
C THR A 19 2.53 -14.10 -18.71
N VAL A 20 3.78 -14.04 -19.17
CA VAL A 20 4.92 -14.63 -18.45
C VAL A 20 5.25 -13.85 -17.18
N ASN A 21 5.22 -12.52 -17.25
CA ASN A 21 5.40 -11.66 -16.08
C ASN A 21 4.24 -11.83 -15.10
N ASP A 22 3.01 -11.93 -15.59
CA ASP A 22 1.84 -12.15 -14.74
C ASP A 22 1.90 -13.52 -14.02
N PHE A 23 2.32 -14.58 -14.70
CA PHE A 23 2.54 -15.89 -14.06
C PHE A 23 3.63 -15.84 -12.97
N ARG A 24 4.72 -15.08 -13.20
CA ARG A 24 5.78 -14.88 -12.20
C ARG A 24 5.25 -14.18 -10.95
N ILE A 25 4.45 -13.13 -11.13
CA ILE A 25 3.83 -12.38 -10.03
C ILE A 25 2.86 -13.27 -9.25
N ARG A 26 1.96 -13.99 -9.95
CA ARG A 26 1.04 -14.96 -9.33
C ARG A 26 1.78 -16.00 -8.50
N LYS A 27 2.84 -16.60 -9.05
CA LYS A 27 3.68 -17.57 -8.33
C LYS A 27 4.30 -16.96 -7.07
N ARG A 28 4.78 -15.72 -7.13
CA ARG A 28 5.37 -15.03 -5.99
C ARG A 28 4.35 -14.75 -4.89
N VAL A 29 3.13 -14.33 -5.25
CA VAL A 29 2.03 -14.15 -4.29
C VAL A 29 1.70 -15.47 -3.60
N LEU A 30 1.63 -16.59 -4.34
CA LEU A 30 1.41 -17.92 -3.76
C LEU A 30 2.57 -18.36 -2.85
N MET A 31 3.81 -18.03 -3.19
CA MET A 31 4.96 -18.33 -2.32
C MET A 31 4.96 -17.51 -1.03
N SER A 32 4.50 -16.26 -1.08
CA SER A 32 4.41 -15.38 0.10
C SER A 32 3.28 -15.78 1.05
N SER A 33 2.24 -16.46 0.55
CA SER A 33 1.05 -16.82 1.32
C SER A 33 0.76 -18.32 1.23
N PRO A 34 1.22 -19.14 2.20
CA PRO A 34 1.10 -20.60 2.14
C PRO A 34 -0.35 -21.08 2.18
N GLU A 35 -1.24 -20.35 2.86
CA GLU A 35 -2.69 -20.65 2.89
C GLU A 35 -3.34 -20.46 1.51
N LEU A 36 -2.99 -19.39 0.79
CA LEU A 36 -3.49 -19.14 -0.56
C LEU A 36 -2.94 -20.18 -1.55
N ALA A 37 -1.69 -20.62 -1.36
CA ALA A 37 -1.12 -21.72 -2.14
C ALA A 37 -1.83 -23.04 -1.90
N ALA A 38 -2.24 -23.34 -0.66
CA ALA A 38 -3.05 -24.52 -0.36
C ALA A 38 -4.41 -24.44 -1.07
N LEU A 39 -5.08 -23.28 -0.99
CA LEU A 39 -6.35 -23.04 -1.67
C LEU A 39 -6.24 -23.17 -3.20
N HIS A 40 -5.17 -22.63 -3.80
CA HIS A 40 -4.90 -22.75 -5.23
C HIS A 40 -4.71 -24.21 -5.66
N ARG A 41 -3.97 -25.01 -4.87
CA ARG A 41 -3.82 -26.45 -5.13
C ARG A 41 -5.15 -27.18 -5.06
N GLU A 42 -5.98 -26.88 -4.08
CA GLU A 42 -7.25 -27.59 -3.88
C GLU A 42 -8.34 -27.18 -4.88
N LEU A 43 -8.40 -25.92 -5.30
CA LEU A 43 -9.47 -25.44 -6.18
C LEU A 43 -9.09 -25.51 -7.66
N VAL A 44 -7.86 -25.10 -7.99
CA VAL A 44 -7.42 -24.98 -9.39
C VAL A 44 -6.78 -26.27 -9.88
N ILE A 45 -5.85 -26.86 -9.12
CA ILE A 45 -5.19 -28.11 -9.54
C ILE A 45 -6.19 -29.28 -9.51
N ALA A 46 -7.11 -29.30 -8.54
CA ALA A 46 -8.19 -30.29 -8.54
C ALA A 46 -9.30 -30.00 -9.59
N GLY A 47 -9.17 -28.93 -10.39
CA GLY A 47 -10.04 -28.64 -11.53
C GLY A 47 -11.44 -28.12 -11.22
N HIS A 48 -11.70 -27.64 -10.00
CA HIS A 48 -13.02 -27.12 -9.62
C HIS A 48 -13.27 -25.72 -10.19
N ILE A 49 -12.22 -24.90 -10.30
CA ILE A 49 -12.24 -23.51 -10.79
C ILE A 49 -11.05 -23.28 -11.73
N THR A 50 -11.20 -22.41 -12.74
CA THR A 50 -10.09 -22.05 -13.63
C THR A 50 -9.12 -21.05 -12.99
N GLU A 51 -7.87 -21.00 -13.47
CA GLU A 51 -6.87 -20.06 -12.98
C GLU A 51 -7.36 -18.60 -13.07
N ALA A 52 -8.03 -18.22 -14.15
CA ALA A 52 -8.56 -16.87 -14.34
C ALA A 52 -9.63 -16.52 -13.30
N GLU A 53 -10.54 -17.46 -13.01
CA GLU A 53 -11.61 -17.27 -12.02
C GLU A 53 -11.09 -17.24 -10.57
N PHE A 54 -9.98 -17.95 -10.28
CA PHE A 54 -9.35 -17.92 -8.98
C PHE A 54 -8.78 -16.54 -8.65
N TRP A 55 -8.15 -15.89 -9.64
CA TRP A 55 -7.60 -14.54 -9.50
C TRP A 55 -8.67 -13.44 -9.64
N ASP A 56 -9.86 -13.76 -10.13
CA ASP A 56 -11.00 -12.85 -10.24
C ASP A 56 -11.43 -12.32 -8.85
N GLY A 57 -11.34 -11.00 -8.69
CA GLY A 57 -11.51 -10.26 -7.43
C GLY A 57 -10.38 -10.45 -6.38
N ARG A 58 -9.27 -11.13 -6.72
CA ARG A 58 -7.99 -11.10 -6.00
C ARG A 58 -6.94 -10.25 -6.71
N GLU A 59 -7.35 -9.47 -7.71
CA GLU A 59 -6.46 -8.61 -8.49
C GLU A 59 -5.68 -7.62 -7.63
N HIS A 60 -6.25 -7.17 -6.51
CA HIS A 60 -5.57 -6.29 -5.56
C HIS A 60 -4.28 -6.90 -5.00
N LEU A 61 -4.21 -8.22 -4.79
CA LEU A 61 -2.99 -8.90 -4.34
C LEU A 61 -1.91 -8.88 -5.43
N LEU A 62 -2.31 -9.08 -6.69
CA LEU A 62 -1.41 -9.00 -7.83
C LEU A 62 -0.95 -7.56 -8.06
N GLN A 63 -1.83 -6.57 -7.90
CA GLN A 63 -1.49 -5.15 -7.99
C GLN A 63 -0.54 -4.73 -6.88
N ALA A 64 -0.80 -5.13 -5.63
CA ALA A 64 0.09 -4.87 -4.51
C ALA A 64 1.48 -5.49 -4.74
N GLN A 65 1.55 -6.71 -5.25
CA GLN A 65 2.81 -7.36 -5.58
C GLN A 65 3.54 -6.66 -6.74
N ARG A 66 2.81 -6.22 -7.78
CA ARG A 66 3.37 -5.40 -8.86
C ARG A 66 3.92 -4.08 -8.34
N ALA A 67 3.19 -3.42 -7.44
CA ALA A 67 3.63 -2.18 -6.81
C ALA A 67 4.92 -2.40 -6.01
N ALA A 68 4.98 -3.47 -5.20
CA ALA A 68 6.16 -3.83 -4.43
C ALA A 68 7.38 -4.16 -5.32
N GLU A 69 7.19 -4.82 -6.46
CA GLU A 69 8.26 -5.10 -7.43
C GLU A 69 8.73 -3.87 -8.18
N SER A 70 7.80 -2.95 -8.47
CA SER A 70 8.13 -1.67 -9.11
C SER A 70 8.78 -0.68 -8.14
N GLN A 71 8.67 -0.91 -6.83
CA GLN A 71 9.25 -0.05 -5.82
C GLN A 71 10.76 -0.19 -5.81
N LYS A 72 11.45 0.83 -6.34
CA LYS A 72 12.90 0.94 -6.27
C LYS A 72 13.31 1.37 -4.86
N LYS A 73 14.40 0.80 -4.34
CA LYS A 73 15.02 1.27 -3.10
C LYS A 73 15.50 2.72 -3.29
N GLY A 74 15.23 3.59 -2.32
CA GLY A 74 15.70 4.96 -2.34
C GLY A 74 17.24 5.02 -2.31
N LYS A 75 17.80 6.01 -3.01
CA LYS A 75 19.25 6.27 -3.02
C LYS A 75 19.68 6.85 -1.66
N SER A 76 20.88 6.50 -1.22
CA SER A 76 21.44 7.10 0.00
C SER A 76 21.83 8.55 -0.25
N GLY A 77 21.44 9.47 0.64
CA GLY A 77 21.88 10.87 0.58
C GLY A 77 23.29 11.12 1.14
N GLN A 78 24.04 10.07 1.45
CA GLN A 78 25.41 10.18 1.90
C GLN A 78 26.33 10.22 0.67
N LEU A 79 27.09 11.31 0.54
CA LEU A 79 28.14 11.41 -0.47
C LEU A 79 29.16 10.28 -0.28
N VAL A 80 29.54 9.64 -1.38
CA VAL A 80 30.39 8.46 -1.40
C VAL A 80 31.83 8.83 -0.96
N ASP A 81 32.12 8.68 0.32
CA ASP A 81 33.46 8.82 0.91
C ASP A 81 33.90 7.48 1.50
N PRO A 82 34.57 6.61 0.71
CA PRO A 82 35.07 5.34 1.20
C PRO A 82 36.21 5.62 2.18
N ARG A 83 35.88 5.57 3.47
CA ARG A 83 36.87 5.78 4.53
C ARG A 83 37.78 4.56 4.64
N PRO A 84 39.11 4.75 4.71
CA PRO A 84 40.03 3.67 4.99
C PRO A 84 39.66 2.99 6.31
N GLN A 85 39.53 1.67 6.32
CA GLN A 85 39.36 0.88 7.54
C GLN A 85 40.68 0.18 7.86
N THR A 86 41.09 0.23 9.12
CA THR A 86 42.27 -0.52 9.58
C THR A 86 41.83 -1.95 9.86
N VAL A 87 42.24 -2.87 8.99
CA VAL A 87 42.04 -4.31 9.17
C VAL A 87 43.42 -4.93 9.26
N ASP A 88 43.74 -5.57 10.39
CA ASP A 88 45.04 -6.21 10.66
C ASP A 88 46.26 -5.26 10.59
N GLY A 89 46.11 -4.01 11.05
CA GLY A 89 47.20 -3.02 11.08
C GLY A 89 47.56 -2.42 9.72
N GLU A 90 47.00 -2.94 8.61
CA GLU A 90 47.07 -2.36 7.28
C GLU A 90 45.80 -1.55 6.98
N VAL A 91 45.99 -0.35 6.45
CA VAL A 91 44.90 0.50 6.00
C VAL A 91 44.37 -0.03 4.66
N LYS A 92 43.21 -0.69 4.67
CA LYS A 92 42.57 -1.26 3.47
C LYS A 92 41.21 -0.61 3.23
N ILE A 93 40.89 -0.37 1.97
CA ILE A 93 39.55 0.08 1.55
C ILE A 93 38.79 -1.16 1.09
N VAL A 94 37.69 -1.50 1.77
CA VAL A 94 36.84 -2.63 1.40
C VAL A 94 35.93 -2.21 0.25
N ILE A 95 36.16 -2.81 -0.93
CA ILE A 95 35.38 -2.52 -2.14
C ILE A 95 34.19 -3.49 -2.17
N THR A 96 33.01 -3.00 -1.80
CA THR A 96 31.76 -3.76 -1.97
C THR A 96 31.16 -3.50 -3.36
N PRO A 97 30.43 -4.46 -3.97
CA PRO A 97 29.75 -4.21 -5.24
C PRO A 97 28.77 -3.03 -5.20
N GLN A 98 28.16 -2.79 -4.02
CA GLN A 98 27.32 -1.62 -3.78
C GLN A 98 28.15 -0.33 -3.86
N LEU A 99 29.31 -0.27 -3.20
CA LEU A 99 30.20 0.89 -3.25
C LEU A 99 30.65 1.20 -4.68
N VAL A 100 30.94 0.18 -5.50
CA VAL A 100 31.28 0.37 -6.91
C VAL A 100 30.13 1.00 -7.69
N HIS A 101 28.90 0.51 -7.49
CA HIS A 101 27.72 1.09 -8.11
C HIS A 101 27.50 2.55 -7.67
N ASP A 102 27.62 2.81 -6.37
CA ASP A 102 27.47 4.17 -5.81
C ASP A 102 28.54 5.13 -6.38
N ILE A 103 29.80 4.67 -6.54
CA ILE A 103 30.88 5.44 -7.19
C ILE A 103 30.56 5.75 -8.66
N PHE A 104 30.02 4.79 -9.40
CA PHE A 104 29.68 5.01 -10.82
C PHE A 104 28.49 5.94 -11.00
N GLU A 105 27.49 5.88 -10.12
CA GLU A 105 26.37 6.81 -10.13
C GLU A 105 26.80 8.24 -9.78
N GLU A 106 27.68 8.38 -8.78
CA GLU A 106 28.15 9.70 -8.32
C GLU A 106 29.18 10.32 -9.29
N TYR A 107 30.07 9.50 -9.85
CA TYR A 107 31.14 9.96 -10.73
C TYR A 107 31.08 9.21 -12.08
N PRO A 108 30.27 9.69 -13.04
CA PRO A 108 30.15 9.05 -14.36
C PRO A 108 31.48 9.04 -15.13
N VAL A 109 32.39 9.94 -14.80
CA VAL A 109 33.77 9.97 -15.32
C VAL A 109 34.54 8.70 -14.94
N VAL A 110 34.35 8.19 -13.72
CA VAL A 110 34.97 6.94 -13.24
C VAL A 110 34.37 5.73 -13.95
N ALA A 111 33.06 5.76 -14.23
CA ALA A 111 32.40 4.72 -15.02
C ALA A 111 32.95 4.63 -16.45
N LYS A 112 33.18 5.77 -17.11
CA LYS A 112 33.84 5.84 -18.43
C LYS A 112 35.30 5.35 -18.37
N ALA A 113 36.04 5.78 -17.35
CA ALA A 113 37.41 5.32 -17.15
C ALA A 113 37.48 3.79 -16.90
N TYR A 114 36.48 3.22 -16.22
CA TYR A 114 36.37 1.78 -16.02
C TYR A 114 36.06 1.05 -17.32
N SER A 115 35.07 1.50 -18.12
CA SER A 115 34.74 0.86 -19.41
C SER A 115 35.87 0.90 -20.43
N ASP A 116 36.68 1.96 -20.43
CA ASP A 116 37.75 2.15 -21.41
C ASP A 116 39.02 1.34 -21.07
N ASN A 117 39.27 1.09 -19.78
CA ASN A 117 40.54 0.53 -19.30
C ASN A 117 40.41 -0.88 -18.72
N VAL A 118 39.23 -1.31 -18.27
CA VAL A 118 38.96 -2.65 -17.75
C VAL A 118 38.06 -3.40 -18.75
N PRO A 119 38.42 -4.62 -19.21
CA PRO A 119 39.57 -5.45 -18.81
C PRO A 119 40.85 -5.22 -19.64
N ASN A 120 40.81 -4.36 -20.67
CA ASN A 120 41.81 -4.36 -21.74
C ASN A 120 43.21 -3.87 -21.35
N LYS A 121 43.31 -2.95 -20.37
CA LYS A 121 44.59 -2.33 -19.95
C LYS A 121 44.96 -2.62 -18.50
N LEU A 122 43.98 -2.86 -17.62
CA LEU A 122 44.17 -3.14 -16.20
C LEU A 122 43.14 -4.15 -15.70
N ASN A 123 43.53 -4.93 -14.70
CA ASN A 123 42.59 -5.76 -13.92
C ASN A 123 41.78 -4.90 -12.95
N GLU A 124 40.58 -5.32 -12.56
CA GLU A 124 39.70 -4.59 -11.65
C GLU A 124 40.39 -4.26 -10.31
N ALA A 125 41.08 -5.23 -9.72
CA ALA A 125 41.81 -5.04 -8.47
C ALA A 125 42.96 -4.02 -8.59
N GLU A 126 43.58 -3.91 -9.76
CA GLU A 126 44.66 -2.94 -10.02
C GLU A 126 44.10 -1.57 -10.33
N PHE A 127 42.99 -1.50 -11.06
CA PHE A 127 42.26 -0.27 -11.35
C PHE A 127 41.85 0.43 -10.05
N TRP A 128 41.20 -0.29 -9.12
CA TRP A 128 40.76 0.31 -7.86
C TRP A 128 41.92 0.72 -6.96
N LYS A 129 43.01 -0.05 -6.90
CA LYS A 129 44.22 0.33 -6.15
C LYS A 129 44.84 1.62 -6.65
N ARG A 130 44.92 1.80 -7.98
CA ARG A 130 45.43 3.03 -8.60
C ARG A 130 44.44 4.19 -8.43
N TYR A 131 43.15 3.94 -8.59
CA TYR A 131 42.10 4.94 -8.39
C TYR A 131 42.17 5.59 -7.00
N PHE A 132 42.25 4.79 -5.91
CA PHE A 132 42.34 5.33 -4.55
C PHE A 132 43.64 6.10 -4.24
N GLN A 133 44.69 5.93 -5.05
CA GLN A 133 45.96 6.66 -4.95
C GLN A 133 46.03 7.88 -5.89
N SER A 134 45.11 7.98 -6.84
CA SER A 134 45.12 8.99 -7.90
C SER A 134 44.68 10.38 -7.44
N LYS A 135 45.03 11.40 -8.24
CA LYS A 135 44.51 12.77 -8.11
C LYS A 135 42.99 12.84 -8.21
N LEU A 136 42.40 11.98 -9.05
CA LEU A 136 40.96 11.94 -9.30
C LEU A 136 40.18 11.61 -8.03
N PHE A 137 40.60 10.61 -7.25
CA PHE A 137 39.95 10.28 -5.98
C PHE A 137 40.07 11.41 -4.94
N ASN A 138 41.22 12.08 -4.89
CA ASN A 138 41.42 13.22 -3.99
C ASN A 138 40.55 14.42 -4.37
N ALA A 139 40.39 14.69 -5.67
CA ALA A 139 39.46 15.69 -6.17
C ALA A 139 38.01 15.34 -5.81
N HIS A 140 37.64 14.06 -5.82
CA HIS A 140 36.29 13.61 -5.47
C HIS A 140 36.01 13.54 -3.96
N ARG A 141 37.03 13.69 -3.09
CA ARG A 141 36.85 13.55 -1.65
C ARG A 141 36.06 14.71 -1.02
N ALA A 142 35.12 14.40 -0.16
CA ALA A 142 34.26 15.34 0.55
C ALA A 142 34.94 16.12 1.70
N SER A 143 36.27 16.35 1.67
CA SER A 143 36.97 16.99 2.79
C SER A 143 38.15 17.87 2.38
N ILE A 144 38.05 19.15 2.75
CA ILE A 144 39.10 20.18 2.59
C ILE A 144 40.23 20.02 3.61
N ARG A 145 40.01 19.30 4.73
CA ARG A 145 41.00 19.11 5.80
C ARG A 145 42.16 18.18 5.45
N SER A 146 42.28 17.76 4.18
CA SER A 146 43.23 16.76 3.72
C SER A 146 44.39 17.37 2.93
N SER A 147 44.80 18.61 3.23
CA SER A 147 46.11 19.12 2.79
C SER A 147 47.28 18.30 3.35
N ALA A 148 47.04 17.47 4.38
CA ALA A 148 48.03 16.55 4.94
C ALA A 148 48.36 15.33 4.05
N THR A 149 47.53 14.98 3.05
CA THR A 149 47.77 13.84 2.14
C THR A 149 48.35 14.24 0.78
N GLN A 150 48.72 15.51 0.60
CA GLN A 150 49.34 16.01 -0.63
C GLN A 150 50.67 15.28 -0.97
N HIS A 151 51.25 14.55 -0.01
CA HIS A 151 52.44 13.71 -0.16
C HIS A 151 52.21 12.25 -0.61
N VAL A 152 50.97 11.79 -0.81
CA VAL A 152 50.66 10.39 -1.23
C VAL A 152 50.06 10.30 -2.64
N VAL A 153 49.84 11.44 -3.28
CA VAL A 153 49.23 11.53 -4.60
C VAL A 153 50.26 11.14 -5.66
N LYS A 154 50.00 10.06 -6.38
CA LYS A 154 50.81 9.66 -7.55
C LYS A 154 50.14 10.16 -8.83
N ASP A 155 50.96 10.69 -9.72
CA ASP A 155 50.53 11.09 -11.06
C ASP A 155 50.33 9.83 -11.90
N ASP A 156 49.10 9.61 -12.35
CA ASP A 156 48.71 8.44 -13.11
C ASP A 156 48.22 8.90 -14.49
N PRO A 157 48.98 8.67 -15.58
CA PRO A 157 48.65 9.13 -16.94
C PRO A 157 47.27 8.69 -17.46
N ILE A 158 46.70 7.62 -16.89
CA ILE A 158 45.40 7.09 -17.26
C ILE A 158 44.27 7.90 -16.62
N PHE A 159 44.38 8.25 -15.34
CA PHE A 159 43.35 8.97 -14.59
C PHE A 159 43.47 10.49 -14.74
N ASP A 160 44.68 11.00 -14.93
CA ASP A 160 44.93 12.43 -15.14
C ASP A 160 44.29 12.95 -16.45
N LYS A 161 44.04 12.07 -17.43
CA LYS A 161 43.28 12.40 -18.66
C LYS A 161 41.84 12.85 -18.35
N TYR A 162 41.27 12.33 -17.28
CA TYR A 162 39.89 12.58 -16.88
C TYR A 162 39.80 13.61 -15.74
N LEU A 163 40.92 14.23 -15.36
CA LEU A 163 40.96 15.26 -14.34
C LEU A 163 40.51 16.60 -14.92
N GLU A 164 39.33 17.05 -14.52
CA GLU A 164 38.86 18.40 -14.81
C GLU A 164 39.46 19.39 -13.80
N LYS A 165 39.74 20.63 -14.24
CA LYS A 165 40.17 21.72 -13.35
C LYS A 165 39.08 21.97 -12.30
N ASP A 166 39.46 22.11 -11.04
CA ASP A 166 38.50 22.44 -9.96
C ASP A 166 37.74 23.74 -10.28
N ASP A 167 36.44 23.71 -10.00
CA ASP A 167 35.56 24.86 -10.18
C ASP A 167 35.71 25.80 -8.97
N ASP A 168 36.81 26.56 -8.93
CA ASP A 168 37.20 27.53 -7.89
C ASP A 168 36.93 29.00 -8.29
N GLU A 169 36.32 29.20 -9.45
CA GLU A 169 35.99 30.52 -9.99
C GLU A 169 34.77 31.10 -9.26
N LEU A 170 34.60 32.43 -9.25
CA LEU A 170 33.52 33.07 -8.48
C LEU A 170 32.15 32.58 -8.97
N GLU A 171 32.02 32.45 -10.29
CA GLU A 171 30.85 31.92 -10.96
C GLU A 171 30.99 30.39 -11.14
N PRO A 172 29.91 29.62 -10.92
CA PRO A 172 29.91 28.19 -11.22
C PRO A 172 30.02 27.94 -12.73
N ARG A 173 30.79 26.93 -13.13
CA ARG A 173 30.88 26.48 -14.53
C ARG A 173 29.54 25.99 -15.09
N SER A 174 28.76 25.32 -14.25
CA SER A 174 27.39 24.92 -14.56
C SER A 174 26.44 25.87 -13.84
N THR A 175 25.92 26.85 -14.57
CA THR A 175 24.82 27.67 -14.07
C THR A 175 23.59 26.78 -13.92
N ARG A 176 22.91 26.87 -12.79
CA ARG A 176 21.65 26.16 -12.60
C ARG A 176 20.56 26.90 -13.37
N GLU A 177 19.75 26.15 -14.11
CA GLU A 177 18.63 26.72 -14.86
C GLU A 177 17.40 27.04 -13.99
N GLU A 178 17.46 26.71 -12.70
CA GLU A 178 16.39 26.97 -11.74
C GLU A 178 16.37 28.46 -11.38
N ARG A 179 15.28 29.15 -11.72
CA ARG A 179 15.05 30.51 -11.25
C ARG A 179 14.70 30.44 -9.78
N VAL A 180 15.43 31.20 -8.96
CA VAL A 180 15.13 31.40 -7.54
C VAL A 180 13.75 32.06 -7.46
N ASP A 181 12.93 31.63 -6.50
CA ASP A 181 11.67 32.30 -6.19
C ASP A 181 11.94 33.76 -5.82
N ILE A 182 11.08 34.66 -6.27
CA ILE A 182 11.26 36.11 -6.16
C ILE A 182 11.31 36.54 -4.69
N PHE A 183 10.54 35.86 -3.83
CA PHE A 183 10.58 36.11 -2.38
C PHE A 183 11.90 35.69 -1.71
N ILE A 184 12.72 34.90 -2.41
CA ILE A 184 13.97 34.33 -1.91
C ILE A 184 15.17 34.94 -2.65
N ASP A 185 14.96 35.76 -3.69
CA ASP A 185 16.04 36.38 -4.46
C ASP A 185 16.75 37.47 -3.65
N LEU A 186 17.79 37.05 -2.94
CA LEU A 186 18.66 37.95 -2.17
C LEU A 186 19.42 38.92 -3.09
N GLY A 187 19.68 38.56 -4.35
CA GLY A 187 20.39 39.42 -5.30
C GLY A 187 19.62 40.69 -5.59
N ALA A 188 18.32 40.55 -5.85
CA ALA A 188 17.41 41.67 -6.06
C ALA A 188 17.35 42.59 -4.81
N THR A 189 17.22 42.02 -3.62
CA THR A 189 17.16 42.81 -2.38
C THR A 189 18.45 43.57 -2.05
N LEU A 190 19.60 43.08 -2.54
CA LEU A 190 20.89 43.74 -2.30
C LEU A 190 21.02 45.05 -3.08
N GLU A 191 20.35 45.20 -4.22
CA GLU A 191 20.34 46.45 -5.00
C GLU A 191 19.49 47.55 -4.31
N ASP A 192 18.50 47.16 -3.51
CA ASP A 192 17.61 48.07 -2.78
C ASP A 192 18.25 48.68 -1.52
N HIS A 193 19.32 48.08 -1.00
CA HIS A 193 20.04 48.57 0.17
C HIS A 193 21.16 49.53 -0.24
N GLY A 194 21.05 50.81 0.10
CA GLY A 194 22.12 51.79 -0.11
C GLY A 194 23.39 51.45 0.68
N ASP A 195 24.55 51.79 0.12
CA ASP A 195 25.87 51.52 0.71
C ASP A 195 25.97 52.07 2.14
N THR A 196 25.73 51.19 3.10
CA THR A 196 26.01 51.46 4.51
C THR A 196 27.51 51.25 4.63
N GLY A 197 28.31 52.31 4.75
CA GLY A 197 29.77 52.36 4.52
C GLY A 197 30.70 51.39 5.29
N ASN A 198 30.20 50.26 5.80
CA ASN A 198 30.92 49.12 6.33
C ASN A 198 30.91 47.96 5.31
N GLU A 199 32.06 47.30 5.12
CA GLU A 199 32.12 46.06 4.33
C GLU A 199 31.37 44.93 5.06
N LYS A 200 30.73 44.04 4.30
CA LYS A 200 30.06 42.85 4.85
C LYS A 200 31.09 41.95 5.55
N ASP A 201 30.66 41.23 6.59
CA ASP A 201 31.52 40.27 7.28
C ASP A 201 32.13 39.23 6.31
N VAL A 202 33.30 38.68 6.65
CA VAL A 202 34.04 37.67 5.88
C VAL A 202 33.16 36.47 5.53
N THR A 203 32.20 36.13 6.40
CA THR A 203 31.22 35.04 6.19
C THR A 203 30.11 35.40 5.20
N MET A 204 29.83 36.69 5.02
CA MET A 204 28.78 37.25 4.16
C MET A 204 29.31 37.69 2.78
N GLN A 205 30.61 37.50 2.53
CA GLN A 205 31.26 37.77 1.25
C GLN A 205 31.35 36.48 0.42
N ALA A 206 30.63 36.45 -0.71
CA ALA A 206 30.68 35.33 -1.62
C ALA A 206 32.11 35.09 -2.15
N GLY A 207 32.56 33.84 -2.12
CA GLY A 207 33.83 33.43 -2.72
C GLY A 207 35.11 33.85 -1.97
N LYS A 208 35.03 34.42 -0.77
CA LYS A 208 36.21 34.77 0.05
C LYS A 208 37.07 33.54 0.38
N GLN A 209 36.43 32.38 0.63
CA GLN A 209 37.09 31.09 0.82
C GLN A 209 37.00 30.23 -0.44
N ARG A 210 37.85 30.51 -1.43
CA ARG A 210 37.81 29.86 -2.75
C ARG A 210 37.95 28.34 -2.69
N ALA A 211 38.84 27.83 -1.83
CA ALA A 211 39.09 26.39 -1.66
C ALA A 211 37.85 25.58 -1.19
N VAL A 212 36.80 26.24 -0.71
CA VAL A 212 35.55 25.60 -0.26
C VAL A 212 34.52 25.51 -1.39
N LEU A 213 34.65 26.35 -2.44
CA LEU A 213 33.66 26.45 -3.52
C LEU A 213 33.45 25.13 -4.29
N PRO A 214 34.50 24.36 -4.67
CA PRO A 214 34.30 23.09 -5.37
C PRO A 214 33.56 22.08 -4.50
N LEU A 215 33.80 22.09 -3.18
CA LEU A 215 33.12 21.17 -2.27
C LEU A 215 31.64 21.52 -2.16
N ILE A 216 31.31 22.80 -1.99
CA ILE A 216 29.91 23.26 -1.96
C ILE A 216 29.21 22.92 -3.27
N ARG A 217 29.87 23.15 -4.42
CA ARG A 217 29.33 22.82 -5.75
C ARG A 217 29.06 21.33 -5.93
N LYS A 218 29.96 20.47 -5.46
CA LYS A 218 29.77 19.01 -5.45
C LYS A 218 28.58 18.59 -4.58
N PHE A 219 28.44 19.13 -3.36
CA PHE A 219 27.27 18.86 -2.51
C PHE A 219 25.97 19.30 -3.17
N ASN A 220 26.02 20.44 -3.84
CA ASN A 220 24.91 21.02 -4.58
C ASN A 220 24.51 20.15 -5.79
N GLU A 221 25.47 19.65 -6.56
CA GLU A 221 25.25 18.74 -7.66
C GLU A 221 24.72 17.38 -7.18
N HIS A 222 25.30 16.82 -6.12
CA HIS A 222 24.85 15.57 -5.49
C HIS A 222 23.40 15.68 -5.00
N SER A 223 23.10 16.74 -4.25
CA SER A 223 21.74 17.00 -3.75
C SER A 223 20.74 17.16 -4.89
N GLY A 224 21.14 17.88 -5.95
CA GLY A 224 20.30 18.05 -7.15
C GLY A 224 20.04 16.74 -7.88
N ARG A 225 21.06 15.91 -8.09
CA ARG A 225 20.90 14.58 -8.71
C ARG A 225 20.02 13.68 -7.85
N LEU A 226 20.20 13.67 -6.53
CA LEU A 226 19.37 12.90 -5.61
C LEU A 226 17.90 13.34 -5.72
N LEU A 227 17.64 14.65 -5.72
CA LEU A 227 16.30 15.19 -5.90
C LEU A 227 15.70 14.80 -7.25
N ASN A 228 16.46 14.94 -8.34
CA ASN A 228 16.05 14.53 -9.68
C ASN A 228 15.79 13.02 -9.79
N THR A 229 16.45 12.18 -8.98
CA THR A 229 16.15 10.75 -8.97
C THR A 229 14.81 10.42 -8.31
N VAL A 230 14.36 11.27 -7.38
CA VAL A 230 13.10 11.09 -6.63
C VAL A 230 11.93 11.75 -7.37
N LEU A 231 12.11 12.99 -7.83
CA LEU A 231 11.08 13.75 -8.53
C LEU A 231 11.02 13.43 -10.04
N GLY A 232 12.00 12.68 -10.56
CA GLY A 232 12.30 12.63 -11.99
C GLY A 232 13.14 13.85 -12.39
N GLU A 233 13.78 13.80 -13.56
CA GLU A 233 14.25 15.06 -14.15
C GLU A 233 13.03 15.98 -14.21
N PRO A 234 13.09 17.19 -13.61
CA PRO A 234 12.03 18.16 -13.83
C PRO A 234 11.97 18.26 -15.34
N ALA A 235 10.85 17.81 -15.94
CA ALA A 235 10.68 17.85 -17.38
C ALA A 235 11.04 19.27 -17.74
N ALA A 236 12.21 19.47 -18.37
CA ALA A 236 12.78 20.79 -18.58
C ALA A 236 11.61 21.58 -19.12
N LYS A 237 11.02 22.45 -18.28
CA LYS A 237 9.88 23.26 -18.68
C LYS A 237 10.54 24.02 -19.78
N ARG A 238 10.32 23.58 -21.04
CA ARG A 238 11.05 24.08 -22.19
C ARG A 238 10.90 25.57 -22.00
N ARG A 239 12.01 26.25 -21.70
CA ARG A 239 12.00 27.69 -21.51
C ARG A 239 11.53 28.22 -22.84
N ARG A 240 10.22 28.34 -22.97
CA ARG A 240 9.59 29.08 -24.03
C ARG A 240 9.92 30.48 -23.58
N ILE A 241 10.85 31.07 -24.29
CA ILE A 241 11.31 32.45 -24.14
C ILE A 241 10.17 33.37 -24.62
N ASP A 242 8.94 33.06 -24.22
CA ASP A 242 7.73 33.75 -24.58
C ASP A 242 7.37 34.56 -23.34
N ALA A 243 7.42 35.88 -23.47
CA ALA A 243 7.25 36.82 -22.37
C ALA A 243 5.91 36.65 -21.63
N GLY A 244 4.93 35.96 -22.23
CA GLY A 244 3.65 35.60 -21.60
C GLY A 244 3.77 34.55 -20.48
N THR A 245 4.60 33.50 -20.65
CA THR A 245 4.72 32.42 -19.64
C THR A 245 5.55 32.82 -18.41
N ALA A 246 6.43 33.82 -18.54
CA ALA A 246 7.15 34.35 -17.39
C ALA A 246 6.22 35.10 -16.42
N ASN A 247 5.19 35.77 -16.95
CA ASN A 247 4.15 36.38 -16.13
C ASN A 247 3.30 35.32 -15.41
N GLU A 248 2.93 34.22 -16.07
CA GLU A 248 2.12 33.15 -15.44
C GLU A 248 2.83 32.50 -14.24
N GLU A 249 4.12 32.14 -14.36
CA GLU A 249 4.90 31.61 -13.23
C GLU A 249 5.03 32.62 -12.07
N HIS A 250 5.09 33.91 -12.41
CA HIS A 250 5.18 35.00 -11.44
C HIS A 250 3.83 35.30 -10.78
N TYR A 251 2.71 35.10 -11.49
CA TYR A 251 1.36 35.19 -10.93
C TYR A 251 1.09 34.00 -10.00
N GLU A 252 1.51 32.79 -10.35
CA GLU A 252 1.43 31.62 -9.45
C GLU A 252 2.19 31.84 -8.14
N GLN A 253 3.33 32.53 -8.18
CA GLN A 253 4.08 32.89 -6.96
C GLN A 253 3.37 33.95 -6.11
N ILE A 254 2.68 34.91 -6.75
CA ILE A 254 1.93 35.97 -6.05
C ILE A 254 0.57 35.46 -5.52
N ASP A 255 0.09 34.34 -6.05
CA ASP A 255 -1.21 33.78 -5.69
C ASP A 255 -1.18 33.18 -4.27
N LEU A 256 -1.86 33.85 -3.34
CA LEU A 256 -1.90 33.42 -1.95
C LEU A 256 -3.22 32.70 -1.65
N GLU A 257 -3.12 31.42 -1.31
CA GLU A 257 -4.28 30.56 -1.07
C GLU A 257 -5.23 31.07 0.05
N ASP A 258 -4.74 31.91 0.96
CA ASP A 258 -5.50 32.50 2.06
C ASP A 258 -6.32 33.74 1.66
N LEU A 259 -5.94 34.42 0.58
CA LEU A 259 -6.67 35.53 -0.03
C LEU A 259 -7.77 35.05 -0.97
N HIS A 260 -7.73 33.78 -1.39
CA HIS A 260 -8.87 33.17 -2.03
C HIS A 260 -10.01 33.11 -1.03
N ASP A 261 -11.18 33.63 -1.44
CA ASP A 261 -12.43 33.28 -0.77
C ASP A 261 -12.42 31.77 -0.61
N VAL A 262 -12.59 31.28 0.63
CA VAL A 262 -12.77 29.85 0.88
C VAL A 262 -13.84 29.46 -0.12
N GLN A 263 -13.45 28.69 -1.14
CA GLN A 263 -14.42 28.15 -2.05
C GLN A 263 -15.26 27.26 -1.16
N SER A 264 -16.34 27.84 -0.63
CA SER A 264 -17.55 27.11 -0.36
C SER A 264 -17.86 26.56 -1.73
N SER A 265 -17.24 25.41 -2.05
CA SER A 265 -17.80 24.45 -2.97
C SER A 265 -19.23 24.40 -2.48
N ALA A 266 -20.13 25.07 -3.19
CA ALA A 266 -21.49 25.25 -2.74
C ALA A 266 -21.98 23.82 -2.63
N GLY A 267 -21.95 23.29 -1.41
CA GLY A 267 -22.11 21.86 -1.19
C GLY A 267 -23.43 21.51 -1.84
N VAL A 268 -23.52 20.35 -2.50
CA VAL A 268 -24.79 19.96 -3.12
C VAL A 268 -25.85 19.99 -2.03
N ILE A 269 -26.75 20.98 -2.10
CA ILE A 269 -27.80 21.18 -1.09
C ILE A 269 -28.74 19.99 -1.25
N LEU A 270 -28.63 19.03 -0.33
CA LEU A 270 -29.48 17.85 -0.35
C LEU A 270 -30.81 18.20 0.31
N ASP A 271 -31.78 18.61 -0.50
CA ASP A 271 -33.16 18.72 -0.05
C ASP A 271 -33.78 17.33 0.07
N MET A 272 -33.87 16.83 1.32
CA MET A 272 -34.45 15.51 1.59
C MET A 272 -35.97 15.56 1.42
N GLN A 273 -36.45 15.06 0.28
CA GLN A 273 -37.88 14.79 0.08
C GLN A 273 -38.34 13.70 1.07
N ASP A 274 -39.50 13.91 1.71
CA ASP A 274 -40.13 13.00 2.68
C ASP A 274 -39.30 12.66 3.94
N ARG A 275 -38.88 13.67 4.72
CA ARG A 275 -38.22 13.48 6.03
C ARG A 275 -38.98 12.52 6.97
N GLN A 276 -40.31 12.48 6.90
CA GLN A 276 -41.15 11.62 7.75
C GLN A 276 -40.88 10.12 7.53
N ARG A 277 -40.67 9.68 6.28
CA ARG A 277 -40.40 8.27 5.96
C ARG A 277 -39.06 7.78 6.52
N TYR A 278 -38.06 8.66 6.62
CA TYR A 278 -36.78 8.34 7.24
C TYR A 278 -36.90 8.03 8.73
N PHE A 279 -37.81 8.71 9.44
CA PHE A 279 -38.06 8.44 10.86
C PHE A 279 -38.97 7.22 11.08
N GLU A 280 -39.90 6.95 10.16
CA GLU A 280 -40.79 5.78 10.22
C GLU A 280 -40.06 4.47 9.88
N GLY A 281 -39.14 4.48 8.91
CA GLY A 281 -38.44 3.27 8.44
C GLY A 281 -37.60 2.56 9.52
N ARG A 282 -37.08 3.30 10.50
CA ARG A 282 -36.34 2.72 11.65
C ARG A 282 -37.26 2.13 12.71
N SER A 283 -38.52 2.56 12.73
CA SER A 283 -39.54 2.11 13.69
C SER A 283 -40.28 0.85 13.21
N ALA A 284 -40.15 0.50 11.92
CA ALA A 284 -40.89 -0.60 11.31
C ALA A 284 -40.47 -2.01 11.79
N ASP A 285 -39.22 -2.20 12.24
CA ASP A 285 -38.75 -3.48 12.81
C ASP A 285 -39.19 -3.68 14.26
N THR A 286 -39.53 -2.58 14.96
CA THR A 286 -40.17 -2.66 16.27
C THR A 286 -41.65 -2.37 16.08
N ARG A 287 -42.40 -3.35 15.56
CA ARG A 287 -43.87 -3.34 15.61
C ARG A 287 -44.36 -3.51 17.05
N GLN A 288 -44.01 -2.56 17.92
CA GLN A 288 -44.92 -2.15 18.96
C GLN A 288 -45.85 -1.16 18.28
N ALA A 289 -47.14 -1.48 18.26
CA ALA A 289 -48.16 -0.50 17.94
C ALA A 289 -47.90 0.70 18.87
N ALA A 290 -47.31 1.76 18.33
CA ALA A 290 -47.32 3.05 18.99
C ALA A 290 -48.78 3.51 18.94
N GLU A 291 -49.58 3.05 19.90
CA GLU A 291 -50.69 3.87 20.39
C GLU A 291 -50.09 5.26 20.56
N LYS A 292 -50.75 6.29 20.02
CA LYS A 292 -50.39 7.68 20.26
C LYS A 292 -50.49 7.91 21.76
N SER A 293 -49.44 7.60 22.50
CA SER A 293 -49.39 7.83 23.94
C SER A 293 -49.47 9.32 24.11
N ASP A 294 -50.51 9.77 24.77
CA ASP A 294 -50.77 11.19 24.99
C ASP A 294 -49.65 11.71 25.90
N VAL A 295 -48.62 12.32 25.29
CA VAL A 295 -47.46 12.91 25.96
C VAL A 295 -47.87 13.72 27.22
N PRO A 296 -48.93 14.55 27.21
CA PRO A 296 -49.39 15.22 28.42
C PRO A 296 -49.90 14.28 29.52
N ALA A 297 -50.54 13.15 29.17
CA ALA A 297 -50.97 12.15 30.15
C ALA A 297 -49.77 11.41 30.78
N ALA A 298 -48.78 11.03 29.96
CA ALA A 298 -47.54 10.42 30.44
C ALA A 298 -46.74 11.38 31.34
N ILE A 299 -46.72 12.69 31.03
CA ILE A 299 -46.06 13.70 31.86
C ILE A 299 -46.81 13.88 33.20
N ARG A 300 -48.15 13.85 33.19
CA ARG A 300 -48.95 13.91 34.44
C ARG A 300 -48.69 12.67 35.29
N GLU A 301 -48.73 11.48 34.70
CA GLU A 301 -48.43 10.24 35.41
C GLU A 301 -47.00 10.21 35.96
N ALA A 302 -46.02 10.69 35.19
CA ALA A 302 -44.63 10.83 35.65
C ALA A 302 -44.51 11.83 36.81
N ARG A 303 -45.24 12.95 36.76
CA ARG A 303 -45.29 13.95 37.85
C ARG A 303 -45.92 13.37 39.11
N ASP A 304 -47.02 12.65 38.97
CA ASP A 304 -47.74 12.01 40.08
C ASP A 304 -46.91 10.86 40.69
N ASN A 305 -46.14 10.14 39.87
CA ASN A 305 -45.18 9.13 40.33
C ASN A 305 -43.95 9.73 41.01
N ALA A 306 -43.52 10.91 40.59
CA ALA A 306 -42.45 11.67 41.26
C ALA A 306 -42.93 12.25 42.59
N GLN A 307 -44.22 12.56 42.75
CA GLN A 307 -44.77 12.99 44.03
C GLN A 307 -44.85 11.80 45.00
N GLY A 308 -44.10 11.88 46.11
CA GLY A 308 -44.02 10.80 47.10
C GLY A 308 -42.94 9.75 46.80
N TRP A 309 -41.97 10.05 45.93
CA TRP A 309 -40.82 9.17 45.69
C TRP A 309 -40.08 8.80 46.98
N SER A 310 -39.95 9.72 47.93
CA SER A 310 -39.25 9.52 49.20
C SER A 310 -39.95 8.51 50.11
N SER A 311 -41.29 8.53 50.18
CA SER A 311 -42.06 7.56 50.98
C SER A 311 -42.13 6.19 50.30
N ARG A 312 -42.21 6.15 48.96
CA ARG A 312 -42.14 4.92 48.17
C ARG A 312 -40.76 4.25 48.26
N LEU A 313 -39.68 5.02 48.23
CA LEU A 313 -38.32 4.49 48.44
C LEU A 313 -38.10 4.01 49.87
N ASN A 314 -38.62 4.72 50.88
CA ASN A 314 -38.52 4.27 52.27
C ASN A 314 -39.35 3.00 52.56
N SER A 315 -40.41 2.75 51.79
CA SER A 315 -41.24 1.53 51.87
C SER A 315 -40.79 0.43 50.92
N PHE A 316 -39.90 0.73 49.98
CA PHE A 316 -39.38 -0.23 49.02
C PHE A 316 -38.44 -1.22 49.72
N ARG A 317 -38.93 -2.44 49.90
CA ARG A 317 -38.09 -3.58 50.30
C ARG A 317 -37.66 -4.29 49.03
N LEU A 318 -36.35 -4.37 48.79
CA LEU A 318 -35.80 -5.18 47.71
C LEU A 318 -36.35 -6.60 47.83
N GLU A 319 -37.06 -7.05 46.79
CA GLU A 319 -37.52 -8.42 46.73
C GLU A 319 -36.30 -9.34 46.62
N LYS A 320 -36.03 -10.06 47.72
CA LYS A 320 -34.87 -10.95 47.84
C LYS A 320 -34.80 -11.94 46.66
N LYS A 321 -35.94 -12.45 46.18
CA LYS A 321 -36.03 -13.37 45.04
C LYS A 321 -35.57 -12.75 43.72
N GLY A 322 -35.94 -11.49 43.44
CA GLY A 322 -35.54 -10.79 42.22
C GLY A 322 -34.05 -10.46 42.21
N GLY A 323 -33.52 -10.02 43.36
CA GLY A 323 -32.08 -9.77 43.54
C GLY A 323 -31.24 -11.04 43.45
N GLU A 324 -31.69 -12.13 44.09
CA GLU A 324 -31.03 -13.43 44.02
C GLU A 324 -31.07 -14.00 42.59
N ALA A 325 -32.19 -13.90 41.88
CA ALA A 325 -32.29 -14.34 40.48
C ALA A 325 -31.37 -13.54 39.55
N ALA A 326 -31.24 -12.22 39.75
CA ALA A 326 -30.32 -11.39 39.00
C ALA A 326 -28.86 -11.77 39.27
N LEU A 327 -28.50 -11.98 40.54
CA LEU A 327 -27.14 -12.38 40.93
C LEU A 327 -26.80 -13.79 40.42
N LEU A 328 -27.75 -14.74 40.47
CA LEU A 328 -27.60 -16.06 39.88
C LEU A 328 -27.35 -15.98 38.38
N ARG A 329 -28.16 -15.22 37.62
CA ARG A 329 -27.95 -15.04 36.18
C ARG A 329 -26.63 -14.36 35.85
N MET A 330 -26.20 -13.37 36.64
CA MET A 330 -24.89 -12.73 36.46
C MET A 330 -23.76 -13.73 36.70
N THR A 331 -23.87 -14.56 37.74
CA THR A 331 -22.87 -15.57 38.10
C THR A 331 -22.82 -16.70 37.06
N GLU A 332 -23.97 -17.16 36.56
CA GLU A 332 -24.10 -18.11 35.45
C GLU A 332 -23.47 -17.56 34.15
N ASN A 333 -23.66 -16.27 33.85
CA ASN A 333 -23.05 -15.65 32.68
C ASN A 333 -21.52 -15.57 32.80
N VAL A 334 -21.02 -15.16 33.97
CA VAL A 334 -19.58 -15.05 34.23
C VAL A 334 -18.91 -16.44 34.20
N SER A 335 -19.53 -17.44 34.82
CA SER A 335 -19.03 -18.82 34.78
C SER A 335 -19.04 -19.40 33.37
N ALA A 336 -20.10 -19.21 32.59
CA ALA A 336 -20.16 -19.65 31.19
C ALA A 336 -19.04 -19.01 30.34
N ARG A 337 -18.74 -17.71 30.53
CA ARG A 337 -17.62 -17.04 29.83
C ARG A 337 -16.26 -17.58 30.25
N LEU A 338 -16.08 -17.87 31.54
CA LEU A 338 -14.84 -18.42 32.07
C LEU A 338 -14.60 -19.83 31.54
N GLU A 339 -15.63 -20.68 31.49
CA GLU A 339 -15.54 -22.03 30.93
C GLU A 339 -15.13 -22.01 29.45
N VAL A 340 -15.70 -21.11 28.65
CA VAL A 340 -15.33 -20.98 27.23
C VAL A 340 -13.86 -20.60 27.06
N LYS A 341 -13.32 -19.73 27.93
CA LYS A 341 -11.89 -19.35 27.90
C LYS A 341 -10.96 -20.44 28.42
N GLN A 342 -11.41 -21.29 29.33
CA GLN A 342 -10.60 -22.36 29.93
C GLN A 342 -10.53 -23.62 29.06
N ARG A 343 -11.45 -23.82 28.12
CA ARG A 343 -11.43 -24.95 27.17
C ARG A 343 -10.24 -24.82 26.21
N LYS A 344 -9.36 -25.82 26.22
CA LYS A 344 -8.32 -26.00 25.20
C LYS A 344 -8.94 -26.66 23.96
N ASN A 345 -8.36 -26.40 22.78
CA ASN A 345 -8.79 -27.04 21.54
C ASN A 345 -8.37 -28.52 21.57
N ASP A 346 -9.31 -29.40 21.90
CA ASP A 346 -9.10 -30.87 21.94
C ASP A 346 -9.15 -31.52 20.54
N ILE A 347 -9.19 -30.74 19.46
CA ILE A 347 -9.32 -31.25 18.09
C ILE A 347 -7.91 -31.48 17.53
N PRO A 348 -7.58 -32.69 17.05
CA PRO A 348 -6.33 -32.98 16.37
C PRO A 348 -6.08 -32.03 15.20
N GLU A 349 -4.84 -31.60 15.04
CA GLU A 349 -4.43 -30.63 14.01
C GLU A 349 -4.76 -31.11 12.58
N ALA A 350 -4.74 -32.42 12.34
CA ALA A 350 -5.12 -33.02 11.06
C ALA A 350 -6.59 -32.76 10.70
N ILE A 351 -7.51 -32.97 11.65
CA ILE A 351 -8.95 -32.73 11.45
C ILE A 351 -9.21 -31.23 11.33
N LEU A 352 -8.55 -30.42 12.17
CA LEU A 352 -8.66 -28.96 12.10
C LEU A 352 -8.25 -28.45 10.71
N ARG A 353 -7.13 -28.95 10.17
CA ARG A 353 -6.69 -28.60 8.81
C ARG A 353 -7.72 -29.00 7.74
N GLN A 354 -8.32 -30.19 7.85
CA GLN A 354 -9.40 -30.61 6.94
C GLN A 354 -10.64 -29.72 7.05
N MET A 355 -11.02 -29.33 8.27
CA MET A 355 -12.12 -28.38 8.51
C MET A 355 -11.83 -27.02 7.89
N THR A 356 -10.61 -26.48 8.10
CA THR A 356 -10.19 -25.19 7.54
C THR A 356 -10.14 -25.23 6.01
N THR A 357 -9.61 -26.31 5.42
CA THR A 357 -9.65 -26.56 3.97
C THR A 357 -11.10 -26.57 3.45
N CYS A 358 -12.00 -27.33 4.11
CA CYS A 358 -13.40 -27.40 3.69
C CYS A 358 -14.10 -26.04 3.81
N GLN A 359 -13.86 -25.30 4.90
CA GLN A 359 -14.41 -23.97 5.14
C GLN A 359 -13.91 -22.96 4.11
N THR A 360 -12.60 -22.92 3.84
CA THR A 360 -12.00 -21.99 2.88
C THR A 360 -12.46 -22.27 1.45
N ALA A 361 -12.55 -23.54 1.06
CA ALA A 361 -13.12 -23.94 -0.23
C ALA A 361 -14.61 -23.57 -0.35
N ALA A 362 -15.42 -23.87 0.68
CA ALA A 362 -16.85 -23.52 0.69
C ALA A 362 -17.08 -22.00 0.62
N ASN A 363 -16.30 -21.22 1.36
CA ASN A 363 -16.35 -19.76 1.31
C ASN A 363 -15.98 -19.23 -0.07
N GLU A 364 -15.00 -19.83 -0.76
CA GLU A 364 -14.67 -19.43 -2.12
C GLU A 364 -15.79 -19.76 -3.11
N PHE A 365 -16.41 -20.94 -3.00
CA PHE A 365 -17.57 -21.28 -3.83
C PHE A 365 -18.74 -20.33 -3.58
N LEU A 366 -19.02 -19.99 -2.32
CA LEU A 366 -20.05 -19.00 -1.95
C LEU A 366 -19.71 -17.62 -2.50
N ARG A 367 -18.46 -17.17 -2.38
CA ARG A 367 -18.00 -15.89 -2.93
C ARG A 367 -18.22 -15.84 -4.45
N GLN A 368 -17.79 -16.86 -5.17
CA GLN A 368 -17.94 -16.96 -6.63
C GLN A 368 -19.41 -17.04 -7.06
N PHE A 369 -20.24 -17.75 -6.28
CA PHE A 369 -21.68 -17.82 -6.48
C PHE A 369 -22.35 -16.44 -6.34
N TRP A 370 -22.08 -15.72 -5.25
CA TRP A 370 -22.67 -14.41 -5.01
C TRP A 370 -22.17 -13.34 -5.99
N LEU A 371 -20.89 -13.38 -6.37
CA LEU A 371 -20.33 -12.52 -7.42
C LEU A 371 -20.94 -12.77 -8.80
N ALA A 372 -21.37 -14.00 -9.09
CA ALA A 372 -22.03 -14.33 -10.35
C ALA A 372 -23.51 -13.90 -10.37
N ILE A 373 -24.16 -13.83 -9.20
CA ILE A 373 -25.59 -13.54 -9.05
C ILE A 373 -25.89 -12.05 -8.89
N TYR A 374 -25.10 -11.37 -8.08
CA TYR A 374 -25.25 -9.95 -7.84
C TYR A 374 -24.38 -9.15 -8.82
N PRO A 375 -24.87 -8.00 -9.32
CA PRO A 375 -24.02 -7.09 -10.07
C PRO A 375 -22.86 -6.62 -9.18
N PRO A 376 -21.65 -6.43 -9.74
CA PRO A 376 -20.54 -5.88 -8.97
C PRO A 376 -20.96 -4.50 -8.41
N PRO A 377 -20.57 -4.17 -7.16
CA PRO A 377 -20.95 -2.91 -6.50
C PRO A 377 -20.37 -1.66 -7.18
N THR A 378 -19.59 -1.83 -8.24
CA THR A 378 -18.97 -0.78 -9.03
C THR A 378 -19.23 -1.08 -10.50
N GLU A 379 -19.82 -0.11 -11.21
CA GLU A 379 -19.91 -0.06 -12.67
C GLU A 379 -18.53 0.11 -13.33
N VAL A 380 -17.48 -0.52 -12.79
CA VAL A 380 -16.24 -0.69 -13.54
C VAL A 380 -16.53 -1.82 -14.51
N VAL A 381 -16.94 -1.41 -15.71
CA VAL A 381 -16.98 -2.22 -16.92
C VAL A 381 -15.56 -2.75 -17.17
N THR A 382 -15.18 -3.80 -16.44
CA THR A 382 -14.12 -4.69 -16.89
C THR A 382 -14.67 -5.35 -18.14
N ALA A 383 -13.94 -5.21 -19.26
CA ALA A 383 -14.31 -5.67 -20.59
C ALA A 383 -14.47 -7.21 -20.72
N SER A 384 -14.38 -7.92 -19.61
CA SER A 384 -14.69 -9.34 -19.42
C SER A 384 -16.00 -9.52 -18.63
N ALA A 385 -17.01 -8.71 -18.93
CA ALA A 385 -18.37 -8.97 -18.51
C ALA A 385 -18.82 -10.27 -19.19
N ALA A 386 -18.53 -11.41 -18.54
CA ALA A 386 -19.08 -12.70 -18.91
C ALA A 386 -20.57 -12.50 -19.15
N ASN A 387 -21.06 -12.92 -20.34
CA ASN A 387 -22.45 -12.77 -20.73
C ASN A 387 -23.35 -13.20 -19.56
N SER A 388 -24.49 -12.55 -19.35
CA SER A 388 -25.43 -12.93 -18.27
C SER A 388 -25.71 -14.44 -18.23
N ALA A 389 -25.71 -15.10 -19.39
CA ALA A 389 -25.77 -16.55 -19.55
C ALA A 389 -24.54 -17.31 -19.01
N GLN A 390 -23.31 -16.83 -19.25
CA GLN A 390 -22.08 -17.40 -18.69
C GLN A 390 -22.02 -17.24 -17.17
N LYS A 391 -22.47 -16.10 -16.63
CA LYS A 391 -22.59 -15.89 -15.18
C LYS A 391 -23.61 -16.83 -14.56
N ALA A 392 -24.75 -17.04 -15.22
CA ALA A 392 -25.76 -18.01 -14.79
C ALA A 392 -25.22 -19.47 -14.83
N ALA A 393 -24.46 -19.83 -15.86
CA ALA A 393 -23.82 -21.14 -15.95
C ALA A 393 -22.75 -21.33 -14.86
N LYS A 394 -21.97 -20.29 -14.54
CA LYS A 394 -21.01 -20.30 -13.44
C LYS A 394 -21.72 -20.48 -12.09
N ALA A 395 -22.81 -19.75 -11.84
CA ALA A 395 -23.61 -19.89 -10.63
C ALA A 395 -24.18 -21.32 -10.47
N ALA A 396 -24.67 -21.92 -11.56
CA ALA A 396 -25.15 -23.30 -11.55
C ALA A 396 -24.03 -24.32 -11.23
N LYS A 397 -22.83 -24.15 -11.80
CA LYS A 397 -21.66 -24.98 -11.47
C LYS A 397 -21.25 -24.84 -10.01
N MET A 398 -21.23 -23.61 -9.47
CA MET A 398 -20.85 -23.37 -8.08
C MET A 398 -21.86 -23.99 -7.10
N ILE A 399 -23.15 -23.94 -7.41
CA ILE A 399 -24.18 -24.63 -6.62
C ILE A 399 -23.98 -26.15 -6.60
N GLY A 400 -23.63 -26.77 -7.73
CA GLY A 400 -23.32 -28.20 -7.77
C GLY A 400 -22.10 -28.59 -6.91
N TYR A 401 -21.16 -27.67 -6.67
CA TYR A 401 -20.08 -27.89 -5.70
C TYR A 401 -20.53 -27.65 -4.26
N LEU A 402 -21.39 -26.66 -4.02
CA LEU A 402 -21.97 -26.37 -2.71
C LEU A 402 -22.85 -27.53 -2.21
N GLU A 403 -23.62 -28.19 -3.07
CA GLU A 403 -24.39 -29.40 -2.70
C GLU A 403 -23.48 -30.51 -2.16
N LYS A 404 -22.30 -30.69 -2.77
CA LYS A 404 -21.30 -31.68 -2.33
C LYS A 404 -20.56 -31.27 -1.05
N THR A 405 -20.63 -30.00 -0.62
CA THR A 405 -19.96 -29.58 0.62
C THR A 405 -20.63 -30.20 1.86
N GLY A 406 -21.94 -30.43 1.84
CA GLY A 406 -22.64 -31.13 2.93
C GLY A 406 -22.10 -32.54 3.16
N GLU A 407 -21.95 -33.32 2.07
CA GLU A 407 -21.39 -34.67 2.13
C GLU A 407 -19.92 -34.68 2.60
N LYS A 408 -19.13 -33.66 2.23
CA LYS A 408 -17.75 -33.51 2.69
C LYS A 408 -17.68 -33.21 4.19
N VAL A 409 -18.58 -32.38 4.71
CA VAL A 409 -18.67 -32.11 6.16
C VAL A 409 -19.04 -33.39 6.91
N ASP A 410 -19.99 -34.17 6.40
CA ASP A 410 -20.36 -35.46 6.99
C ASP A 410 -19.20 -36.47 6.96
N ALA A 411 -18.40 -36.48 5.88
CA ALA A 411 -17.20 -37.32 5.80
C ALA A 411 -16.13 -36.91 6.85
N ILE A 412 -15.95 -35.61 7.08
CA ILE A 412 -15.04 -35.12 8.13
C ILE A 412 -15.56 -35.52 9.51
N VAL A 413 -16.87 -35.43 9.76
CA VAL A 413 -17.48 -35.88 11.02
C VAL A 413 -17.26 -37.38 11.25
N ARG A 414 -17.37 -38.21 10.22
CA ARG A 414 -17.07 -39.66 10.31
C ARG A 414 -15.59 -39.93 10.58
N SER A 415 -14.68 -39.16 9.95
CA SER A 415 -13.24 -39.28 10.24
C SER A 415 -12.90 -38.88 11.68
N ALA A 416 -13.56 -37.85 12.20
CA ALA A 416 -13.39 -37.42 13.59
C ALA A 416 -13.92 -38.46 14.59
N GLN A 417 -15.01 -39.18 14.24
CA GLN A 417 -15.51 -40.30 15.04
C GLN A 417 -14.51 -41.47 15.10
N ALA A 418 -13.83 -41.76 13.98
CA ALA A 418 -12.82 -42.83 13.92
C ALA A 418 -11.59 -42.51 14.79
N ASP A 419 -11.21 -41.22 14.89
CA ASP A 419 -10.08 -40.75 15.70
C ASP A 419 -10.45 -40.49 17.19
N GLY A 420 -11.66 -40.85 17.63
CA GLY A 420 -12.10 -40.71 19.02
C GLY A 420 -12.46 -39.29 19.45
N VAL A 421 -12.62 -38.36 18.50
CA VAL A 421 -13.01 -36.97 18.75
C VAL A 421 -14.53 -36.86 18.82
N ASN A 422 -15.04 -36.00 19.71
CA ASN A 422 -16.49 -35.80 19.85
C ASN A 422 -17.09 -35.18 18.56
N ALA A 423 -17.83 -36.00 17.81
CA ALA A 423 -18.50 -35.65 16.56
C ALA A 423 -19.38 -34.39 16.66
N THR A 424 -20.05 -34.20 17.81
CA THR A 424 -20.93 -33.05 18.02
C THR A 424 -20.16 -31.73 18.06
N LYS A 425 -18.91 -31.71 18.55
CA LYS A 425 -18.06 -30.51 18.55
C LYS A 425 -17.68 -30.10 17.12
N VAL A 426 -17.32 -31.06 16.28
CA VAL A 426 -16.96 -30.82 14.86
C VAL A 426 -18.18 -30.34 14.08
N GLN A 427 -19.35 -30.93 14.31
CA GLN A 427 -20.60 -30.53 13.68
C GLN A 427 -21.02 -29.10 14.09
N VAL A 428 -20.89 -28.75 15.37
CA VAL A 428 -21.15 -27.38 15.85
C VAL A 428 -20.15 -26.39 15.25
N GLY A 429 -18.88 -26.77 15.12
CA GLY A 429 -17.85 -25.93 14.49
C GLY A 429 -18.10 -25.66 13.00
N MET A 430 -18.60 -26.65 12.25
CA MET A 430 -18.90 -26.51 10.82
C MET A 430 -20.30 -25.94 10.54
N LYS A 431 -21.17 -25.83 11.54
CA LYS A 431 -22.54 -25.35 11.39
C LYS A 431 -22.67 -24.01 10.65
N PRO A 432 -21.86 -22.97 10.91
CA PRO A 432 -21.96 -21.72 10.16
C PRO A 432 -21.72 -21.87 8.65
N VAL A 433 -20.86 -22.81 8.26
CA VAL A 433 -20.60 -23.12 6.84
C VAL A 433 -21.80 -23.82 6.22
N VAL A 434 -22.37 -24.79 6.93
CA VAL A 434 -23.58 -25.52 6.49
C VAL A 434 -24.77 -24.58 6.35
N ASP A 435 -25.02 -23.72 7.34
CA ASP A 435 -26.11 -22.74 7.32
C ASP A 435 -25.95 -21.76 6.13
N ALA A 436 -24.72 -21.32 5.85
CA ALA A 436 -24.43 -20.44 4.72
C ALA A 436 -24.65 -21.13 3.35
N VAL A 437 -24.26 -22.39 3.24
CA VAL A 437 -24.51 -23.24 2.05
C VAL A 437 -26.00 -23.43 1.85
N GLU A 438 -26.75 -23.79 2.89
CA GLU A 438 -28.20 -24.02 2.83
C GLU A 438 -28.96 -22.73 2.42
N LYS A 439 -28.51 -21.57 2.90
CA LYS A 439 -29.05 -20.28 2.47
C LYS A 439 -28.79 -19.99 0.99
N ALA A 440 -27.61 -20.34 0.47
CA ALA A 440 -27.31 -20.20 -0.96
C ALA A 440 -28.13 -21.16 -1.82
N LEU A 441 -28.32 -22.41 -1.37
CA LEU A 441 -29.14 -23.42 -2.05
C LEU A 441 -30.62 -23.02 -2.10
N SER A 442 -31.19 -22.61 -0.96
CA SER A 442 -32.58 -22.17 -0.89
C SER A 442 -32.82 -20.93 -1.77
N PHE A 443 -31.89 -19.96 -1.77
CA PHE A 443 -31.94 -18.81 -2.67
C PHE A 443 -31.95 -19.23 -4.15
N TRP A 444 -31.09 -20.19 -4.53
CA TRP A 444 -31.03 -20.70 -5.91
C TRP A 444 -32.31 -21.40 -6.33
N GLN A 445 -32.89 -22.23 -5.44
CA GLN A 445 -34.16 -22.91 -5.68
C GLN A 445 -35.31 -21.92 -5.87
N ILE A 446 -35.43 -20.91 -5.01
CA ILE A 446 -36.46 -19.86 -5.13
C ILE A 446 -36.31 -19.09 -6.44
N ARG A 447 -35.07 -18.76 -6.83
CA ARG A 447 -34.77 -18.06 -8.10
C ARG A 447 -35.08 -18.90 -9.33
N ASN A 448 -34.90 -20.21 -9.28
CA ASN A 448 -35.24 -21.09 -10.40
C ASN A 448 -36.75 -21.34 -10.49
N ALA A 449 -37.43 -21.46 -9.33
CA ALA A 449 -38.88 -21.61 -9.28
C ALA A 449 -39.61 -20.38 -9.88
N SER A 450 -39.09 -19.17 -9.66
CA SER A 450 -39.65 -17.93 -10.26
C SER A 450 -39.33 -17.76 -11.75
N ARG A 451 -38.40 -18.53 -12.30
CA ARG A 451 -37.99 -18.49 -13.72
C ARG A 451 -38.74 -19.46 -14.63
N THR A 452 -39.44 -20.45 -14.07
CA THR A 452 -40.35 -21.33 -14.83
C THR A 452 -41.62 -20.54 -15.19
N PRO A 453 -41.84 -20.17 -16.48
CA PRO A 453 -43.10 -19.58 -16.86
C PRO A 453 -44.20 -20.62 -16.64
N ALA A 454 -45.26 -20.24 -15.92
CA ALA A 454 -46.49 -21.00 -15.88
C ALA A 454 -46.98 -21.15 -17.32
N VAL A 455 -46.85 -22.35 -17.88
CA VAL A 455 -47.53 -22.73 -19.12
C VAL A 455 -49.02 -22.70 -18.81
N ARG A 456 -49.71 -21.66 -19.27
CA ARG A 456 -51.15 -21.63 -19.46
C ARG A 456 -51.46 -21.01 -20.80
#